data_AF-A0A1Y2ZW09-F1
#
_entry.id   AF-A0A1Y2ZW09-F1
#
_cell.length_a   1.000
_cell.length_b   1.000
_cell.length_c   1.000
_cell.angle_alpha   90.00
_cell.angle_beta   90.00
_cell.angle_gamma   90.00
#
_symmetry.space_group_name_H-M   'P 1'
#
loop_
_entity.id
_entity.type
_entity.pdbx_description
1 polymer ?
#
loop_
_entity_poly.entity_id
_entity_poly.type
_entity_poly.pdbx_seq_one_letter_code
_entity_poly.pdbx_strand_id
1 'polypeptide(L)'
;MSQRTFFTVIMLAATVSVCSAGTITKGVWSPSGCGAEPVLPALNQATADNYNKSVKTINDWQQKVGAYSACVVKEANEDNASIAKSANEKQGKLQALTEKVHADTEAAKAKLDSK
;
A
#
# COMPACT_ATOMS: atom_id res chain seq x y z
N MET A 1 28.45 48.95 -14.83
CA MET A 1 28.84 47.54 -14.96
C MET A 1 28.00 46.72 -13.99
N SER A 2 26.95 46.08 -14.48
CA SER A 2 26.02 45.28 -13.67
C SER A 2 26.50 43.82 -13.68
N GLN A 3 27.07 43.36 -12.57
CA GLN A 3 27.60 42.01 -12.42
C GLN A 3 26.46 41.09 -11.98
N ARG A 4 25.91 40.35 -12.94
CA ARG A 4 24.85 39.37 -12.76
C ARG A 4 25.43 38.13 -12.06
N THR A 5 25.19 37.97 -10.77
CA THR A 5 25.49 36.74 -10.03
C THR A 5 24.43 35.69 -10.34
N PHE A 6 24.80 34.72 -11.17
CA PHE A 6 24.01 33.51 -11.44
C PHE A 6 23.99 32.62 -10.19
N PHE A 7 22.84 32.57 -9.50
CA PHE A 7 22.57 31.55 -8.49
C PHE A 7 22.31 30.20 -9.19
N THR A 8 23.26 29.28 -9.11
CA THR A 8 23.08 27.90 -9.56
C THR A 8 22.45 27.10 -8.42
N VAL A 9 21.14 26.86 -8.51
CA VAL A 9 20.43 25.94 -7.61
C VAL A 9 20.66 24.52 -8.12
N ILE A 10 21.53 23.76 -7.46
CA ILE A 10 21.64 22.31 -7.67
C ILE A 10 20.45 21.66 -6.96
N MET A 11 19.42 21.34 -7.73
CA MET A 11 18.28 20.56 -7.27
C MET A 11 18.72 19.10 -7.12
N LEU A 12 18.98 18.67 -5.87
CA LEU A 12 19.20 17.27 -5.54
C LEU A 12 17.84 16.56 -5.65
N ALA A 13 17.58 15.94 -6.81
CA ALA A 13 16.43 15.07 -6.99
C ALA A 13 16.65 13.79 -6.18
N ALA A 14 16.21 13.80 -4.92
CA ALA A 14 16.01 12.58 -4.16
C ALA A 14 14.87 11.81 -4.82
N THR A 15 15.21 10.89 -5.72
CA THR A 15 14.31 9.84 -6.18
C THR A 15 14.05 8.90 -5.01
N VAL A 16 13.17 9.30 -4.10
CA VAL A 16 12.49 8.34 -3.25
C VAL A 16 11.75 7.41 -4.19
N SER A 17 12.31 6.22 -4.35
CA SER A 17 11.68 5.13 -5.09
C SER A 17 10.28 5.01 -4.52
N VAL A 18 9.28 5.16 -5.39
CA VAL A 18 7.91 4.76 -5.10
C VAL A 18 7.97 3.28 -4.73
N CYS A 19 8.08 2.99 -3.43
CA CYS A 19 7.90 1.66 -2.90
C CYS A 19 6.53 1.23 -3.42
N SER A 20 6.53 0.26 -4.33
CA SER A 20 5.30 -0.36 -4.74
C SER A 20 4.70 -0.93 -3.46
N ALA A 21 3.51 -0.45 -3.12
CA ALA A 21 2.64 -1.11 -2.16
C ALA A 21 2.41 -2.57 -2.63
N GLY A 22 2.01 -3.44 -1.71
CA GLY A 22 1.99 -4.89 -1.86
C GLY A 22 1.25 -5.41 -3.10
N THR A 23 1.35 -6.72 -3.34
CA THR A 23 0.74 -7.36 -4.51
C THR A 23 -0.33 -8.36 -4.11
N ILE A 24 -1.42 -8.41 -4.89
CA ILE A 24 -2.45 -9.44 -4.77
C ILE A 24 -2.31 -10.41 -5.94
N THR A 25 -1.98 -11.66 -5.63
CA THR A 25 -1.93 -12.75 -6.62
C THR A 25 -2.94 -13.82 -6.23
N LYS A 26 -3.92 -14.10 -7.11
CA LYS A 26 -4.98 -15.10 -6.87
C LYS A 26 -5.73 -14.91 -5.53
N GLY A 27 -5.95 -13.65 -5.15
CA GLY A 27 -6.62 -13.31 -3.89
C GLY A 27 -5.74 -13.36 -2.64
N VAL A 28 -4.45 -13.69 -2.77
CA VAL A 28 -3.49 -13.65 -1.67
C VAL A 28 -2.66 -12.38 -1.78
N TRP A 29 -2.70 -11.56 -0.73
CA TRP A 29 -1.86 -10.37 -0.63
C TRP A 29 -0.49 -10.71 -0.03
N SER A 30 0.56 -10.08 -0.54
CA SER A 30 1.91 -10.15 0.01
C SER A 30 2.59 -8.78 -0.05
N PRO A 31 3.36 -8.38 0.99
CA PRO A 31 4.12 -7.15 0.98
C PRO A 31 5.22 -7.21 -0.08
N SER A 32 5.57 -6.08 -0.68
CA SER A 32 6.62 -5.99 -1.70
C SER A 32 7.85 -5.22 -1.23
N GLY A 33 7.70 -4.30 -0.27
CA GLY A 33 8.81 -3.45 0.22
C GLY A 33 9.36 -3.84 1.59
N CYS A 34 8.71 -4.74 2.32
CA CYS A 34 9.10 -5.06 3.71
C CYS A 34 10.28 -6.02 3.86
N GLY A 35 10.81 -6.57 2.77
CA GLY A 35 11.88 -7.57 2.81
C GLY A 35 11.38 -8.94 3.27
N ALA A 36 12.30 -9.77 3.75
CA ALA A 36 11.99 -11.13 4.19
C ALA A 36 11.45 -11.14 5.62
N GLU A 37 10.45 -11.99 5.87
CA GLU A 37 9.94 -12.25 7.21
C GLU A 37 11.05 -12.84 8.10
N PRO A 38 11.30 -12.26 9.30
CA PRO A 38 12.30 -12.78 10.22
C PRO A 38 11.94 -14.19 10.73
N VAL A 39 12.82 -15.15 10.45
CA VAL A 39 12.65 -16.55 10.89
C VAL A 39 12.65 -16.63 12.42
N LEU A 40 11.62 -17.29 12.97
CA LEU A 40 11.48 -17.51 14.41
C LEU A 40 12.64 -18.37 14.94
N PRO A 41 13.46 -17.87 15.89
CA PRO A 41 14.55 -18.64 16.48
C PRO A 41 14.05 -19.69 17.47
N ALA A 42 14.79 -20.79 17.61
CA ALA A 42 14.51 -21.83 18.59
C ALA A 42 15.15 -21.51 19.97
N LEU A 43 14.43 -21.87 21.03
CA LEU A 43 14.93 -21.80 22.41
C LEU A 43 15.68 -23.09 22.77
N ASN A 44 16.97 -22.98 23.09
CA ASN A 44 17.79 -24.12 23.53
C ASN A 44 17.95 -24.11 25.04
N GLN A 45 17.38 -25.12 25.72
CA GLN A 45 17.35 -25.21 27.19
C GLN A 45 18.32 -26.27 27.74
N ALA A 46 19.23 -26.81 26.90
CA ALA A 46 20.11 -27.90 27.32
C ALA A 46 21.12 -27.49 28.41
N THR A 47 21.56 -26.22 28.40
CA THR A 47 22.45 -25.63 29.41
C THR A 47 22.10 -24.16 29.61
N ALA A 48 22.54 -23.59 30.74
CA ALA A 48 22.38 -22.15 31.01
C ALA A 48 23.03 -21.29 29.92
N ASP A 49 24.20 -21.68 29.41
CA ASP A 49 24.89 -20.99 28.33
C ASP A 49 24.10 -21.03 27.01
N ASN A 50 23.53 -22.18 26.66
CA ASN A 50 22.70 -22.32 25.47
C ASN A 50 21.44 -21.47 25.58
N TYR A 51 20.81 -21.45 26.76
CA TYR A 51 19.64 -20.62 27.04
C TYR A 51 19.97 -19.13 26.88
N ASN A 52 21.04 -18.65 27.50
CA ASN A 52 21.46 -17.25 27.43
C ASN A 52 21.77 -16.82 25.97
N LYS A 53 22.37 -17.70 25.17
CA LYS A 53 22.57 -17.47 23.73
C LYS A 53 21.23 -17.35 22.99
N SER A 54 20.29 -18.27 23.24
CA SER A 54 18.95 -18.19 22.65
C SER A 54 18.21 -16.91 23.04
N VAL A 55 18.29 -16.46 24.30
CA VAL A 55 17.67 -15.20 24.73
C VAL A 55 18.20 -14.02 23.92
N LYS A 56 19.52 -13.93 23.71
CA LYS A 56 20.10 -12.89 22.87
C LYS A 56 19.54 -12.94 21.43
N THR A 57 19.52 -14.13 20.82
CA THR A 57 18.99 -14.30 19.46
C THR A 57 17.51 -13.94 19.37
N ILE A 58 16.70 -14.29 20.38
CA ILE A 58 15.29 -13.94 20.46
C ILE A 58 15.11 -12.42 20.57
N ASN A 59 15.91 -11.74 21.39
CA ASN A 59 15.84 -10.28 21.51
C ASN A 59 16.18 -9.59 20.18
N ASP A 60 17.20 -10.06 19.47
CA ASP A 60 17.56 -9.56 18.14
C ASP A 60 16.44 -9.82 17.11
N TRP A 61 15.78 -10.99 17.19
CA TRP A 61 14.62 -11.32 16.35
C TRP A 61 13.40 -10.44 16.67
N GLN A 62 13.11 -10.16 17.94
CA GLN A 62 12.00 -9.31 18.36
C GLN A 62 12.08 -7.89 17.76
N GLN A 63 13.28 -7.32 17.69
CA GLN A 63 13.48 -6.02 17.06
C GLN A 63 13.21 -6.08 15.55
N LYS A 64 13.71 -7.13 14.87
CA LYS A 64 13.53 -7.32 13.43
C LYS A 64 12.07 -7.58 13.07
N VAL A 65 11.37 -8.45 13.81
CA VAL A 65 9.96 -8.77 13.55
C VAL A 65 9.06 -7.58 13.84
N GLY A 66 9.40 -6.75 14.83
CA GLY A 66 8.70 -5.49 15.08
C GLY A 66 8.81 -4.52 13.89
N ALA A 67 10.02 -4.33 13.35
CA ALA A 67 10.22 -3.48 12.17
C ALA A 67 9.51 -4.04 10.92
N TYR A 68 9.61 -5.35 10.69
CA TYR A 68 8.93 -6.03 9.60
C TYR A 68 7.41 -5.87 9.71
N SER A 69 6.83 -6.15 10.89
CA SER A 69 5.39 -6.04 11.15
C SER A 69 4.89 -4.60 10.95
N ALA A 70 5.64 -3.60 11.40
CA ALA A 70 5.27 -2.20 11.20
C ALA A 70 5.23 -1.83 9.71
N CYS A 71 6.19 -2.32 8.92
CA CYS A 71 6.16 -2.17 7.46
C CYS A 71 4.94 -2.86 6.84
N VAL A 72 4.68 -4.12 7.19
CA VAL A 72 3.56 -4.89 6.64
C VAL A 72 2.23 -4.19 6.90
N VAL A 73 2.02 -3.70 8.12
CA VAL A 73 0.81 -2.95 8.50
C VAL A 73 0.68 -1.68 7.66
N LYS A 74 1.77 -0.95 7.44
CA LYS A 74 1.78 0.26 6.62
C LYS A 74 1.37 -0.05 5.17
N GLU A 75 2.04 -1.00 4.52
CA GLU A 75 1.74 -1.37 3.12
C GLU A 75 0.31 -1.89 2.97
N ALA A 76 -0.14 -2.77 3.88
CA ALA A 76 -1.50 -3.31 3.84
C ALA A 76 -2.57 -2.20 3.93
N ASN A 77 -2.35 -1.19 4.77
CA ASN A 77 -3.29 -0.08 4.90
C ASN A 77 -3.30 0.82 3.65
N GLU A 78 -2.13 1.09 3.06
CA GLU A 78 -2.01 1.85 1.82
C GLU A 78 -2.71 1.13 0.66
N ASP A 79 -2.53 -0.19 0.54
CA ASP A 79 -3.19 -1.02 -0.47
C ASP A 79 -4.69 -1.08 -0.28
N ASN A 80 -5.16 -1.32 0.95
CA ASN A 80 -6.59 -1.36 1.26
C ASN A 80 -7.27 -0.03 0.87
N ALA A 81 -6.63 1.10 1.18
CA ALA A 81 -7.15 2.41 0.80
C ALA A 81 -7.17 2.60 -0.73
N SER A 82 -6.12 2.18 -1.42
CA SER A 82 -6.00 2.29 -2.88
C SER A 82 -7.06 1.43 -3.60
N ILE A 83 -7.21 0.17 -3.17
CA ILE A 83 -8.19 -0.78 -3.70
C ILE A 83 -9.61 -0.25 -3.46
N ALA A 84 -9.92 0.17 -2.23
CA ALA A 84 -11.24 0.70 -1.90
C ALA A 84 -11.57 1.94 -2.75
N LYS A 85 -10.62 2.87 -2.90
CA LYS A 85 -10.78 4.05 -3.75
C LYS A 85 -11.07 3.64 -5.20
N SER A 86 -10.24 2.78 -5.78
CA SER A 86 -10.39 2.34 -7.17
C SER A 86 -11.72 1.62 -7.42
N ALA A 87 -12.12 0.73 -6.51
CA ALA A 87 -13.39 0.03 -6.58
C ALA A 87 -14.59 1.00 -6.51
N ASN A 88 -14.58 1.92 -5.55
CA ASN A 88 -15.63 2.92 -5.38
C ASN A 88 -15.74 3.86 -6.59
N GLU A 89 -14.61 4.29 -7.16
CA GLU A 89 -14.59 5.10 -8.38
C GLU A 89 -15.23 4.35 -9.57
N LYS A 90 -14.95 3.06 -9.71
CA LYS A 90 -15.55 2.24 -10.76
C LYS A 90 -17.06 2.05 -10.54
N GLN A 91 -17.48 1.79 -9.31
CA GLN A 91 -18.89 1.65 -8.94
C GLN A 91 -19.66 2.95 -9.19
N GLY A 92 -19.14 4.10 -8.74
CA GLY A 92 -19.77 5.39 -8.95
C GLY A 92 -19.93 5.75 -10.43
N LYS A 93 -18.93 5.43 -11.27
CA LYS A 93 -19.04 5.59 -12.73
C LYS A 93 -20.18 4.74 -13.32
N LEU A 94 -20.32 3.50 -12.89
CA LEU A 94 -21.39 2.61 -13.37
C LEU A 94 -22.77 3.08 -12.89
N GLN A 95 -22.87 3.54 -11.65
CA GLN A 95 -24.11 4.11 -11.12
C GLN A 95 -24.55 5.33 -11.94
N ALA A 96 -23.65 6.29 -12.18
CA ALA A 96 -23.98 7.49 -12.96
C ALA A 96 -24.41 7.17 -14.40
N LEU A 97 -23.78 6.17 -15.04
CA LEU A 97 -24.19 5.70 -16.36
C LEU A 97 -25.59 5.07 -16.34
N THR A 98 -25.89 4.28 -15.31
CA THR A 98 -27.19 3.64 -15.13
C THR A 98 -28.30 4.67 -14.93
N GLU A 99 -28.07 5.64 -14.04
CA GLU A 99 -29.00 6.75 -13.79
C GLU A 99 -29.26 7.57 -15.05
N LYS A 100 -28.21 7.85 -15.84
CA LYS A 100 -28.35 8.55 -17.12
C LYS A 100 -29.21 7.78 -18.12
N VAL A 101 -28.93 6.50 -18.34
CA VAL A 101 -29.71 5.67 -19.27
C VAL A 101 -31.18 5.59 -18.84
N HIS A 102 -31.43 5.46 -17.54
CA HIS A 102 -32.79 5.47 -17.01
C HIS A 102 -33.49 6.81 -17.31
N ALA A 103 -32.87 7.95 -17.00
CA ALA A 103 -33.41 9.28 -17.28
C ALA A 103 -33.67 9.51 -18.78
N ASP A 104 -32.74 9.10 -19.65
CA ASP A 104 -32.88 9.21 -21.10
C ASP A 104 -34.07 8.36 -21.61
N THR A 105 -34.27 7.17 -21.04
CA THR A 105 -35.40 6.28 -21.37
C THR A 105 -36.73 6.88 -20.95
N GLU A 106 -36.85 7.39 -19.71
CA GLU A 106 -38.06 8.05 -19.23
C GLU A 106 -38.38 9.30 -20.07
N ALA A 107 -37.37 10.11 -20.41
CA ALA A 107 -37.54 11.27 -21.27
C ALA A 107 -38.00 10.90 -22.69
N ALA A 108 -37.49 9.79 -23.25
CA ALA A 108 -37.94 9.28 -24.54
C ALA A 108 -39.39 8.77 -24.48
N LYS A 109 -39.74 8.02 -23.43
CA LYS A 109 -41.12 7.54 -23.20
C LYS A 109 -42.11 8.70 -23.10
N ALA A 110 -41.82 9.70 -22.27
CA ALA A 110 -42.67 10.88 -22.12
C ALA A 110 -42.93 11.61 -23.44
N LYS A 111 -41.91 11.72 -24.31
CA LYS A 111 -42.06 12.32 -25.66
C LYS A 111 -42.92 11.49 -26.61
N LEU A 112 -42.94 10.17 -26.46
CA LEU A 112 -43.76 9.28 -27.27
C LEU A 112 -45.21 9.27 -26.79
N ASP A 113 -45.43 9.26 -25.47
CA ASP A 113 -46.77 9.26 -24.87
C ASP A 113 -47.50 10.62 -25.07
N SER A 114 -46.76 11.69 -25.37
CA SER A 114 -47.33 13.02 -25.67
C SER A 114 -47.67 13.25 -27.15
N LYS A 115 -47.52 12.24 -28.01
CA LYS A 115 -47.89 12.29 -29.44
C LYS A 115 -49.21 11.57 -29.68
#